data_AF-A0A916K8M2-F1
#
_entry.id   AF-A0A916K8M2-F1
#
_cell.length_a   1.000
_cell.length_b   1.000
_cell.length_c   1.000
_cell.angle_alpha   90.00
_cell.angle_beta   90.00
_cell.angle_gamma   90.00
#
_symmetry.space_group_name_H-M   'P 1'
#
loop_
_entity.id
_entity.type
_entity.pdbx_description
1 polymer ?
#
loop_
_entity_poly.entity_id
_entity_poly.type
_entity_poly.pdbx_seq_one_letter_code
_entity_poly.pdbx_strand_id
1 'polypeptide(L)'
;MTDIGFPLYVTNILGAWKLLGVIAIVMPGFPRLKEWAYSGLFFLMTGAALSHAFANDYGDYGFHIILPLFYAALGIASWALRPKSRRL
;
A
#
# COMPACT_ATOMS: atom_id res chain seq x y z
N MET A 1 -17.86 5.81 -11.01
CA MET A 1 -16.58 5.15 -11.33
C MET A 1 -15.47 6.12 -10.96
N THR A 2 -14.27 5.62 -10.68
CA THR A 2 -13.08 6.47 -10.56
C THR A 2 -12.57 6.89 -11.93
N ASP A 3 -11.58 7.79 -11.95
CA ASP A 3 -10.92 8.27 -13.17
C ASP A 3 -10.26 7.15 -13.98
N ILE A 4 -9.85 6.05 -13.31
CA ILE A 4 -9.30 4.84 -13.94
C ILE A 4 -10.35 3.72 -14.16
N GLY A 5 -11.64 4.04 -14.02
CA GLY A 5 -12.73 3.11 -14.33
C GLY A 5 -13.05 2.09 -13.24
N PHE A 6 -12.40 2.14 -12.06
CA PHE A 6 -12.77 1.26 -10.95
C PHE A 6 -14.16 1.60 -10.39
N PRO A 7 -14.98 0.58 -10.09
CA PRO A 7 -16.19 0.74 -9.30
C PRO A 7 -15.89 1.30 -7.90
N LEU A 8 -16.79 2.15 -7.38
CA LEU A 8 -16.60 2.79 -6.07
C LEU A 8 -16.51 1.78 -4.91
N TYR A 9 -17.15 0.62 -5.03
CA TYR A 9 -17.03 -0.40 -3.98
C TYR A 9 -15.60 -0.96 -3.89
N VAL A 10 -14.86 -1.02 -5.01
CA VAL A 10 -13.47 -1.48 -5.02
C VAL A 10 -12.61 -0.50 -4.22
N THR A 11 -12.74 0.80 -4.48
CA THR A 11 -11.99 1.81 -3.72
C THR A 11 -12.36 1.83 -2.24
N ASN A 12 -13.64 1.61 -1.90
CA ASN A 12 -14.07 1.49 -0.51
C ASN A 12 -13.44 0.28 0.19
N ILE A 13 -13.40 -0.88 -0.46
CA ILE A 13 -12.76 -2.08 0.06
C ILE A 13 -11.26 -1.86 0.25
N LEU A 14 -10.57 -1.30 -0.75
CA LEU A 14 -9.13 -1.01 -0.66
C LEU A 14 -8.84 0.02 0.44
N GLY A 15 -9.68 1.02 0.61
CA GLY A 15 -9.59 2.00 1.70
C GLY A 15 -9.73 1.35 3.08
N ALA A 16 -10.71 0.48 3.27
CA ALA A 16 -10.89 -0.28 4.51
C ALA A 16 -9.67 -1.16 4.82
N TRP A 17 -9.17 -1.91 3.84
CA TRP A 17 -7.97 -2.73 4.00
C TRP A 17 -6.72 -1.91 4.33
N LYS A 18 -6.56 -0.72 3.72
CA LYS A 18 -5.45 0.18 4.02
C LYS A 18 -5.48 0.62 5.48
N LEU A 19 -6.66 0.98 6.01
CA LEU A 19 -6.82 1.34 7.43
C LEU A 19 -6.49 0.17 8.36
N LEU A 20 -7.00 -1.03 8.07
CA LEU A 20 -6.69 -2.24 8.83
C LEU A 20 -5.18 -2.57 8.82
N GLY A 21 -4.53 -2.40 7.67
CA GLY A 21 -3.08 -2.56 7.53
C GLY A 21 -2.28 -1.59 8.40
N VAL A 22 -2.67 -0.31 8.43
CA VAL A 22 -2.04 0.69 9.30
C VAL A 22 -2.22 0.32 10.79
N ILE A 23 -3.44 -0.06 11.19
CA ILE A 23 -3.72 -0.50 12.56
C ILE A 23 -2.83 -1.68 12.93
N ALA A 24 -2.72 -2.70 12.07
CA ALA A 24 -1.84 -3.85 12.29
C ALA A 24 -0.36 -3.48 12.45
N ILE A 25 0.14 -2.53 11.65
CA ILE A 25 1.53 -2.06 11.73
C ILE A 25 1.80 -1.34 13.06
N VAL A 26 0.88 -0.51 13.53
CA VAL A 26 1.03 0.28 14.76
C VAL A 26 0.89 -0.59 16.01
N MET A 27 -0.08 -1.51 16.06
CA MET A 27 -0.33 -2.31 17.26
C MET A 27 0.89 -3.14 17.69
N PRO A 28 1.23 -3.19 18.98
CA PRO A 28 2.31 -4.07 19.47
C PRO A 28 1.87 -5.55 19.45
N GLY A 29 2.84 -6.48 19.42
CA GLY A 29 2.60 -7.89 19.76
C GLY A 29 2.17 -8.86 18.65
N PHE A 30 1.90 -8.39 17.41
CA PHE A 30 1.41 -9.27 16.33
C PHE A 30 2.39 -9.39 15.15
N PRO A 31 3.48 -10.18 15.26
CA PRO A 31 4.51 -10.21 14.23
C PRO A 31 4.00 -10.78 12.89
N ARG A 32 3.23 -11.88 12.89
CA ARG A 32 2.65 -12.45 11.64
C ARG A 32 1.71 -11.49 10.91
N LEU A 33 0.83 -10.84 11.66
CA LEU A 33 -0.13 -9.90 11.10
C LEU A 33 0.58 -8.67 10.48
N LYS A 34 1.71 -8.25 11.05
CA LYS A 34 2.54 -7.19 10.47
C LYS A 34 3.16 -7.62 9.16
N GLU A 35 3.66 -8.84 9.04
CA GLU A 35 4.19 -9.36 7.76
C GLU A 35 3.11 -9.32 6.66
N TRP A 36 1.87 -9.70 7.01
CA TRP A 36 0.73 -9.61 6.10
C TRP A 36 0.41 -8.16 5.73
N ALA A 37 0.41 -7.25 6.70
CA ALA A 37 0.14 -5.84 6.47
C ALA A 37 1.21 -5.17 5.58
N TYR A 38 2.50 -5.45 5.81
CA TYR A 38 3.59 -4.95 4.97
C TYR A 38 3.52 -5.50 3.55
N SER A 39 3.26 -6.80 3.40
CA SER A 39 3.11 -7.42 2.07
C SER A 39 1.89 -6.84 1.33
N GLY A 40 0.75 -6.72 2.02
CA GLY A 40 -0.46 -6.12 1.46
C GLY A 40 -0.25 -4.67 1.06
N LEU A 41 0.46 -3.87 1.86
CA LEU A 41 0.81 -2.49 1.52
C LEU A 41 1.68 -2.43 0.26
N PHE A 42 2.67 -3.31 0.14
CA PHE A 42 3.51 -3.39 -1.06
C PHE A 42 2.68 -3.67 -2.32
N PHE A 43 1.81 -4.69 -2.29
CA PHE A 43 0.96 -5.02 -3.44
C PHE A 43 -0.06 -3.93 -3.74
N LEU A 44 -0.67 -3.32 -2.72
CA LEU A 44 -1.62 -2.23 -2.89
C LEU A 44 -0.97 -1.02 -3.56
N MET A 45 0.21 -0.60 -3.10
CA MET A 45 0.89 0.58 -3.62
C MET A 45 1.47 0.37 -5.02
N THR A 46 2.11 -0.79 -5.27
CA THR A 46 2.63 -1.11 -6.61
C THR A 46 1.50 -1.36 -7.61
N GLY A 47 0.43 -2.03 -7.19
CA GLY A 47 -0.77 -2.23 -8.00
C GLY A 47 -1.47 -0.91 -8.34
N ALA A 48 -1.53 0.05 -7.41
CA ALA A 48 -2.07 1.38 -7.70
C ALA A 48 -1.23 2.09 -8.78
N ALA A 49 0.09 2.13 -8.64
CA ALA A 49 0.99 2.74 -9.62
C ALA A 49 0.84 2.10 -11.02
N LEU A 50 0.80 0.77 -11.09
CA LEU A 50 0.60 0.05 -12.36
C LEU A 50 -0.79 0.28 -12.95
N SER A 51 -1.83 0.36 -12.12
CA SER A 51 -3.21 0.61 -12.58
C SER A 51 -3.32 2.00 -13.24
N HIS A 52 -2.73 3.02 -12.60
CA HIS A 52 -2.63 4.37 -13.15
C HIS A 52 -1.80 4.40 -14.44
N ALA A 53 -0.65 3.71 -14.48
CA ALA A 53 0.18 3.61 -15.67
C ALA A 53 -0.57 2.97 -16.86
N PHE A 54 -1.24 1.84 -16.64
CA PHE A 54 -1.98 1.14 -17.70
C PHE A 54 -3.25 1.87 -18.13
N ALA A 55 -3.84 2.69 -17.26
CA ALA A 55 -4.94 3.57 -17.60
C ALA A 55 -4.50 4.87 -18.32
N ASN A 56 -3.19 5.09 -18.52
CA ASN A 56 -2.63 6.37 -18.97
C ASN A 56 -3.02 7.57 -18.09
N ASP A 57 -3.30 7.32 -16.80
CA ASP A 57 -3.62 8.33 -15.80
C ASP A 57 -2.42 8.59 -14.90
N TYR A 58 -1.51 9.44 -15.36
CA TYR A 58 -0.26 9.73 -14.67
C TYR A 58 -0.44 10.73 -13.52
N GLY A 59 -1.52 11.51 -13.52
CA GLY A 59 -1.68 12.69 -12.68
C GLY A 59 -0.66 13.80 -12.97
N ASP A 60 -0.76 14.91 -12.26
CA ASP A 60 0.16 16.05 -12.42
C ASP A 60 1.60 15.62 -12.17
N TYR A 61 2.49 15.88 -13.12
CA TYR A 61 3.91 15.52 -13.04
C TYR A 61 4.20 14.04 -12.72
N GLY A 62 3.26 13.12 -13.02
CA GLY A 62 3.42 11.69 -12.73
C GLY A 62 3.07 11.29 -11.29
N PHE A 63 2.41 12.17 -10.54
CA PHE A 63 2.14 11.98 -9.12
C PHE A 63 1.36 10.69 -8.79
N HIS A 64 0.44 10.25 -9.66
CA HIS A 64 -0.34 9.02 -9.45
C HIS A 64 0.52 7.74 -9.52
N ILE A 65 1.73 7.82 -10.09
CA ILE A 65 2.69 6.71 -10.12
C ILE A 65 3.76 6.90 -9.05
N ILE A 66 4.32 8.10 -8.95
CA ILE A 66 5.46 8.39 -8.06
C ILE A 66 5.05 8.22 -6.59
N LEU A 67 3.88 8.74 -6.20
CA LEU A 67 3.48 8.73 -4.79
C LEU A 67 3.24 7.30 -4.25
N PRO A 68 2.49 6.41 -4.93
CA PRO A 68 2.35 5.04 -4.45
C PRO A 68 3.69 4.30 -4.38
N LEU A 69 4.55 4.42 -5.39
CA LEU A 69 5.87 3.77 -5.37
C LEU A 69 6.76 4.29 -4.24
N PHE A 70 6.71 5.59 -3.96
CA PHE A 70 7.38 6.17 -2.81
C PHE A 70 6.87 5.56 -1.48
N TYR A 71 5.56 5.41 -1.31
CA TYR A 71 5.01 4.71 -0.13
C TYR A 71 5.39 3.24 -0.07
N ALA A 72 5.48 2.54 -1.20
CA ALA A 72 5.98 1.16 -1.23
C ALA A 72 7.44 1.09 -0.75
N ALA A 73 8.29 2.00 -1.22
CA ALA A 73 9.69 2.09 -0.81
C ALA A 73 9.83 2.39 0.69
N LEU A 74 9.04 3.34 1.21
CA LEU A 74 8.99 3.62 2.66
C LEU A 74 8.50 2.41 3.46
N GLY A 75 7.49 1.69 2.96
CA GLY A 75 6.98 0.46 3.59
C GLY A 75 8.06 -0.63 3.68
N ILE A 76 8.79 -0.85 2.59
CA ILE A 76 9.92 -1.80 2.55
C ILE A 76 11.02 -1.36 3.51
N ALA A 77 11.42 -0.07 3.49
CA ALA A 77 12.45 0.45 4.37
C ALA A 77 12.05 0.31 5.85
N SER A 78 10.81 0.67 6.20
CA SER A 78 10.24 0.52 7.54
C SER A 78 10.29 -0.94 8.01
N TRP A 79 9.95 -1.89 7.14
CA TRP A 79 10.04 -3.31 7.44
C TRP A 79 11.49 -3.78 7.60
N ALA A 80 12.38 -3.41 6.68
CA ALA A 80 13.76 -3.85 6.64
C ALA A 80 14.57 -3.37 7.87
N LEU A 81 14.30 -2.14 8.31
CA LEU A 81 14.92 -1.52 9.50
C LEU A 81 14.36 -2.05 10.82
N ARG A 82 13.28 -2.83 10.78
CA ARG A 82 12.65 -3.38 11.98
C ARG A 82 13.60 -4.39 12.67
N PRO A 83 13.76 -4.34 14.01
CA PRO A 83 14.65 -5.26 14.72
C PRO A 83 14.34 -6.72 14.42
N LYS A 84 15.37 -7.57 14.34
CA LYS A 84 15.20 -9.02 14.07
C LYS A 84 14.26 -9.68 15.09
N SER A 85 14.31 -9.27 16.37
CA SER A 85 13.42 -9.74 17.44
C SER A 85 11.94 -9.41 17.22
N ARG A 86 11.62 -8.57 16.24
CA ARG A 86 10.26 -8.10 15.93
C ARG A 86 9.76 -8.63 14.59
N ARG A 87 10.63 -9.20 13.75
CA ARG A 87 10.28 -9.90 12.50
C ARG A 87 10.09 -11.40 12.77
N LEU A 88 9.28 -12.06 11.95
CA LEU A 88 9.23 -13.53 11.93
C LEU A 88 10.34 -14.10 11.07
#